data_AF-A0A1J3FXT6-F1
#
_entry.id   AF-A0A1J3FXT6-F1
#
_cell.length_a   1.000
_cell.length_b   1.000
_cell.length_c   1.000
_cell.angle_alpha   90.00
_cell.angle_beta   90.00
_cell.angle_gamma   90.00
#
_symmetry.space_group_name_H-M   'P 1'
#
loop_
_entity.id
_entity.type
_entity.pdbx_description
1 polymer ?
#
loop_
_entity_poly.entity_id
_entity_poly.type
_entity_poly.pdbx_seq_one_letter_code
_entity_poly.pdbx_strand_id
1 'polypeptide(L)'
;TYMLNKPECKVEFDSSGKAIGVTSAGETAKCKKVVCDPSYLSDKVKKVGKVIRAVCIMSHPIPDTSDAHSVQIILPQKQLGRKSDMYLFCCSYAHNVAPKGKYI
;
A
#
# COMPACT_ATOMS: atom_id res chain seq x y z
N THR A 1 17.97 -1.86 -13.57
CA THR A 1 17.26 -0.62 -13.95
C THR A 1 15.83 -0.68 -13.46
N TYR A 2 15.30 0.40 -12.90
CA TYR A 2 13.87 0.53 -12.59
C TYR A 2 13.16 1.22 -13.77
N MET A 3 12.01 0.70 -14.17
CA MET A 3 11.20 1.25 -15.26
C MET A 3 9.84 1.69 -14.69
N LEU A 4 9.66 3.00 -14.50
CA LEU A 4 8.39 3.60 -14.09
C LEU A 4 7.61 4.07 -15.32
N ASN A 5 6.29 4.24 -15.18
CA ASN A 5 5.40 4.68 -16.27
C ASN A 5 5.52 3.80 -17.54
N LYS A 6 5.76 2.49 -17.36
CA LYS A 6 5.78 1.53 -18.47
C LYS A 6 4.40 0.87 -18.57
N PRO A 7 3.62 1.15 -19.63
CA PRO A 7 2.23 0.72 -19.71
C PRO A 7 2.11 -0.76 -20.11
N GLU A 8 0.91 -1.32 -19.94
CA GLU A 8 0.52 -2.63 -20.51
C GLU A 8 1.45 -3.79 -20.14
N CYS A 9 1.98 -3.80 -18.91
CA CYS A 9 2.79 -4.89 -18.40
C CYS A 9 1.95 -6.17 -18.29
N LYS A 10 2.18 -7.11 -19.20
CA LYS A 10 1.51 -8.41 -19.27
C LYS A 10 2.50 -9.52 -18.97
N VAL A 11 2.16 -10.39 -18.02
CA VAL A 11 2.94 -11.61 -17.78
C VAL A 11 2.64 -12.62 -18.88
N GLU A 12 3.69 -13.10 -19.54
CA GLU A 12 3.59 -14.13 -20.57
C GLU A 12 3.75 -15.51 -19.94
N PHE A 13 2.91 -16.45 -20.37
CA PHE A 13 2.90 -17.83 -19.90
C PHE A 13 3.10 -18.79 -21.08
N ASP A 14 3.79 -19.89 -20.84
CA ASP A 14 3.85 -20.99 -21.81
C ASP A 14 2.60 -21.89 -21.76
N SER A 15 2.56 -22.91 -22.61
CA SER A 15 1.45 -23.89 -22.68
C SER A 15 1.26 -24.71 -21.40
N SER A 16 2.27 -24.76 -20.52
CA SER A 16 2.17 -25.40 -19.20
C SER A 16 1.66 -24.45 -18.11
N GLY A 17 1.40 -23.19 -18.46
CA GLY A 17 0.97 -22.15 -17.53
C GLY A 17 2.11 -21.57 -16.68
N LYS A 18 3.37 -21.83 -17.05
CA LYS A 18 4.54 -21.28 -16.36
C LYS A 18 4.88 -19.90 -16.93
N ALA A 19 5.17 -18.94 -16.05
CA ALA A 19 5.59 -17.60 -16.46
C ALA A 19 6.96 -17.64 -17.17
N ILE A 20 7.06 -16.99 -18.33
CA ILE A 20 8.26 -17.00 -19.19
C ILE A 20 8.79 -15.60 -19.50
N GLY A 21 8.06 -14.55 -19.14
CA GLY A 21 8.47 -13.17 -19.42
C GLY A 21 7.40 -12.16 -19.04
N VAL A 22 7.73 -10.90 -19.31
CA VAL A 22 6.79 -9.78 -19.24
C VAL A 22 6.88 -9.01 -20.55
N THR A 23 5.74 -8.78 -21.20
CA THR A 23 5.62 -7.92 -22.38
C THR A 23 5.12 -6.55 -21.95
N SER A 24 5.67 -5.48 -22.52
CA SER A 24 5.17 -4.12 -22.37
C SER A 24 5.57 -3.26 -23.56
N ALA A 25 4.60 -2.54 -24.14
CA ALA A 25 4.78 -1.70 -25.32
C ALA A 25 5.42 -2.46 -26.51
N GLY A 26 4.97 -3.69 -26.75
CA GLY A 26 5.44 -4.53 -27.86
C GLY A 26 6.78 -5.26 -27.62
N GLU A 27 7.49 -4.95 -26.53
CA GLU A 27 8.76 -5.59 -26.18
C GLU A 27 8.60 -6.62 -25.06
N THR A 28 9.26 -7.77 -25.20
CA THR A 28 9.21 -8.85 -24.19
C THR A 28 10.56 -9.05 -23.51
N ALA A 29 10.58 -8.88 -22.20
CA ALA A 29 11.69 -9.30 -21.35
C ALA A 29 11.46 -10.73 -20.84
N LYS A 30 12.30 -11.68 -21.26
CA LYS A 30 12.21 -13.09 -20.82
C LYS A 30 12.78 -13.27 -19.42
N CYS A 31 12.12 -14.07 -18.60
CA CYS A 31 12.59 -14.42 -17.26
C CYS A 31 12.06 -15.79 -16.81
N LYS A 32 12.68 -16.38 -15.78
CA LYS A 32 12.28 -17.69 -15.22
C LYS A 32 11.24 -17.59 -14.12
N LYS A 33 11.10 -16.40 -13.51
CA LYS A 33 10.21 -16.10 -12.38
C LYS A 33 9.76 -14.66 -12.50
N VAL A 34 8.50 -14.42 -12.15
CA VAL A 34 7.90 -13.08 -12.06
C VAL A 34 7.39 -12.90 -10.63
N VAL A 35 7.64 -11.72 -10.06
CA VAL A 35 7.05 -11.28 -8.80
C VAL A 35 6.26 -10.02 -9.13
N CYS A 36 4.98 -10.01 -8.78
CA CYS A 36 4.09 -8.87 -9.00
C CYS A 36 3.02 -8.83 -7.91
N ASP A 37 2.41 -7.66 -7.72
CA ASP A 37 1.24 -7.53 -6.86
C ASP A 37 -0.05 -7.99 -7.58
N PRO A 38 -1.19 -8.15 -6.86
CA PRO A 38 -2.44 -8.65 -7.42
C PRO A 38 -3.00 -7.87 -8.62
N SER A 39 -2.63 -6.59 -8.81
CA SER A 39 -3.16 -5.78 -9.90
C SER A 39 -2.69 -6.24 -11.29
N TYR A 40 -1.57 -6.94 -11.38
CA TYR A 40 -1.02 -7.47 -12.63
C TYR A 40 -1.61 -8.83 -13.04
N LEU A 41 -2.21 -9.57 -12.09
CA LEU A 41 -2.74 -10.92 -12.29
C LEU A 41 -4.04 -11.11 -11.50
N SER A 42 -5.06 -10.28 -11.81
CA SER A 42 -6.33 -10.26 -11.08
C SER A 42 -7.13 -11.57 -11.18
N ASP A 43 -6.88 -12.38 -12.22
CA ASP A 43 -7.47 -13.70 -12.45
C ASP A 43 -6.81 -14.82 -11.63
N LYS A 44 -5.62 -14.56 -11.07
CA LYS A 44 -4.85 -15.53 -10.26
C LYS A 44 -4.86 -15.23 -8.77
N VAL A 45 -5.76 -14.35 -8.33
CA VAL A 45 -5.92 -13.97 -6.91
C VAL A 45 -7.37 -14.10 -6.46
N LYS A 46 -7.59 -14.18 -5.15
CA LYS A 46 -8.92 -14.15 -4.54
C LYS A 46 -9.05 -12.96 -3.60
N LYS A 47 -10.21 -12.32 -3.60
CA LYS A 47 -10.52 -11.26 -2.64
C LYS A 47 -10.68 -11.84 -1.24
N VAL A 48 -9.95 -11.28 -0.27
CA VAL A 48 -9.97 -11.76 1.14
C VAL A 48 -10.63 -10.79 2.11
N GLY A 49 -10.87 -9.53 1.70
CA GLY A 49 -11.45 -8.53 2.58
C GLY A 49 -11.51 -7.15 1.95
N LYS A 50 -11.81 -6.16 2.79
CA LYS A 50 -11.78 -4.73 2.47
C LYS A 50 -11.16 -3.98 3.65
N VAL A 51 -10.45 -2.90 3.35
CA VAL A 51 -9.86 -2.00 4.36
C VAL A 51 -10.30 -0.59 4.03
N ILE A 52 -10.75 0.15 5.03
CA ILE A 52 -11.04 1.59 4.91
C ILE A 52 -9.82 2.34 5.45
N ARG A 53 -9.37 3.37 4.73
CA ARG A 53 -8.35 4.31 5.17
C ARG A 53 -8.92 5.71 5.06
N ALA A 54 -8.87 6.46 6.16
CA ALA A 54 -9.17 7.87 6.19
C ALA A 54 -7.86 8.64 6.40
N VAL A 55 -7.64 9.68 5.61
CA VAL A 55 -6.45 10.55 5.73
C VAL A 55 -6.95 11.90 6.23
N CYS A 56 -6.40 12.35 7.36
CA CYS A 56 -6.77 13.59 8.01
C CYS A 56 -5.56 14.54 7.98
N ILE A 57 -5.76 15.82 7.70
CA ILE A 57 -4.69 16.82 7.80
C ILE A 57 -5.01 17.72 8.98
N MET A 58 -4.10 17.75 9.94
CA MET A 58 -4.25 18.50 11.20
C MET A 58 -3.21 19.61 11.31
N SER A 59 -3.53 20.64 12.09
CA SER A 59 -2.64 21.78 12.37
C SER A 59 -2.14 21.80 13.82
N HIS A 60 -2.25 20.67 14.52
CA HIS A 60 -1.84 20.45 15.90
C HIS A 60 -1.51 18.96 16.10
N PRO A 61 -0.70 18.59 17.11
CA PRO A 61 -0.50 17.19 17.47
C PRO A 61 -1.81 16.56 17.96
N ILE A 62 -1.85 15.23 18.00
CA ILE A 62 -3.00 14.52 18.58
C ILE A 62 -3.00 14.77 20.11
N PRO A 63 -4.15 15.15 20.71
CA PRO A 63 -4.24 15.34 22.16
C PRO A 63 -3.74 14.11 22.94
N ASP A 64 -3.26 14.33 24.17
CA ASP A 64 -2.79 13.28 25.09
C ASP A 64 -1.64 12.41 24.56
N THR A 65 -0.84 12.94 23.63
CA THR A 65 0.36 12.28 23.09
C THR A 65 1.66 12.98 23.44
N SER A 66 1.65 13.85 24.45
CA SER A 66 2.81 14.66 24.85
C SER A 66 3.43 15.45 23.68
N ASP A 67 2.55 16.04 22.86
CA ASP A 67 2.90 16.81 21.66
C ASP A 67 3.79 16.04 20.65
N ALA A 68 3.67 14.71 20.60
CA ALA A 68 4.49 13.86 19.75
C ALA A 68 4.37 14.22 18.26
N HIS A 69 5.51 14.20 17.56
CA HIS A 69 5.59 14.43 16.13
C HIS A 69 5.23 13.21 15.27
N SER A 70 5.11 12.04 15.89
CA SER A 70 4.53 10.83 15.30
C SER A 70 4.01 9.93 16.42
N VAL A 71 2.95 9.18 16.14
CA VAL A 71 2.34 8.27 17.11
C VAL A 71 1.62 7.14 16.41
N GLN A 72 1.61 5.97 17.05
CA GLN A 72 0.70 4.88 16.71
C GLN A 72 -0.31 4.71 17.84
N ILE A 73 -1.60 4.80 17.50
CA ILE A 73 -2.71 4.56 18.40
C ILE A 73 -3.42 3.29 17.94
N ILE A 74 -3.59 2.37 18.89
CA ILE A 74 -4.36 1.14 18.69
C ILE A 74 -5.67 1.32 19.44
N LEU A 75 -6.78 1.08 18.75
CA LEU A 75 -8.12 1.06 19.33
C LEU A 75 -8.61 -0.40 19.32
N PRO A 76 -8.46 -1.13 20.44
CA PRO A 76 -8.78 -2.55 20.48
C PRO A 76 -10.25 -2.80 20.21
N GLN A 77 -10.56 -3.80 19.40
CA GLN A 77 -11.93 -4.11 18.94
C GLN A 77 -12.93 -4.25 20.09
N LYS A 78 -12.51 -4.81 21.24
CA LYS A 78 -13.38 -5.01 22.41
C LYS A 78 -13.83 -3.70 23.04
N GLN A 79 -12.99 -2.65 23.00
CA GLN A 79 -13.34 -1.32 23.52
C GLN A 79 -14.36 -0.60 22.63
N LEU A 80 -14.52 -1.05 21.39
CA LEU A 80 -15.41 -0.45 20.39
C LEU A 80 -16.60 -1.34 20.02
N GLY A 81 -16.76 -2.52 20.63
CA GLY A 81 -17.79 -3.50 20.24
C GLY A 81 -17.62 -4.02 18.80
N ARG A 82 -16.39 -4.10 18.31
CA ARG A 82 -16.05 -4.51 16.94
C ARG A 82 -15.44 -5.92 16.88
N LYS A 83 -15.24 -6.42 15.67
CA LYS A 83 -14.53 -7.68 15.36
C LYS A 83 -13.11 -7.48 14.79
N SER A 84 -12.69 -6.23 14.66
CA SER A 84 -11.36 -5.86 14.20
C SER A 84 -10.93 -4.55 14.85
N ASP A 85 -9.65 -4.51 15.22
CA ASP A 85 -9.03 -3.32 15.80
C ASP A 85 -9.02 -2.18 14.78
N MET A 86 -8.96 -0.96 15.28
CA MET A 86 -8.67 0.20 14.45
C MET A 86 -7.27 0.71 14.79
N TYR A 87 -6.58 1.17 13.75
CA TYR A 87 -5.23 1.71 13.87
C TYR A 87 -5.26 3.14 13.36
N LEU A 88 -4.65 4.03 14.13
CA LEU A 88 -4.34 5.38 13.71
C LEU A 88 -2.83 5.51 13.78
N PHE A 89 -2.23 5.87 12.64
CA PHE A 89 -0.85 6.29 12.57
C PHE A 89 -0.84 7.77 12.24
N CYS A 90 -0.04 8.53 12.98
CA CYS A 90 0.18 9.93 12.73
C CYS A 90 1.67 10.18 12.53
N CYS A 91 1.98 10.95 11.50
CA CYS A 91 3.30 11.54 11.28
C CYS A 91 3.13 13.02 10.93
N SER A 92 4.23 13.76 10.90
CA SER A 92 4.17 15.22 10.75
C SER A 92 5.33 15.75 9.94
N TYR A 93 5.39 17.07 9.82
CA TYR A 93 6.51 17.80 9.23
C TYR A 93 7.89 17.36 9.72
N ALA A 94 8.03 16.83 10.94
CA ALA A 94 9.29 16.31 11.45
C ALA A 94 9.86 15.14 10.62
N HIS A 95 9.00 14.45 9.84
CA HIS A 95 9.37 13.33 8.97
C HIS A 95 9.40 13.74 7.48
N ASN A 96 9.32 15.04 7.17
CA ASN A 96 9.31 15.59 5.80
C ASN A 96 8.18 15.05 4.90
N VAL A 97 7.05 14.66 5.50
CA VAL A 97 5.84 14.19 4.78
C VAL A 97 4.74 15.24 4.68
N ALA A 98 4.89 16.36 5.39
CA ALA A 98 3.93 17.46 5.44
C ALA A 98 4.65 18.82 5.64
N PRO A 99 4.05 19.96 5.25
CA PRO A 99 4.60 21.28 5.56
C PRO A 99 4.71 21.55 7.06
N LYS A 100 5.62 22.45 7.47
CA LYS A 100 5.84 22.82 8.88
C LYS A 100 4.53 23.13 9.60
N GLY A 101 4.33 22.52 10.78
CA GLY A 101 3.13 22.66 11.59
C GLY A 101 1.94 21.79 11.16
N LYS A 102 2.09 20.93 10.15
CA LYS A 102 1.05 19.98 9.72
C LYS A 102 1.34 18.54 10.15
N TYR A 103 0.27 17.82 10.43
CA TYR A 103 0.24 16.42 10.85
C TYR A 103 -0.72 15.65 9.92
N ILE A 104 -0.41 14.39 9.65
CA ILE A 104 -1.16 13.46 8.78
C ILE A 104 -1.44 12.19 9.58
#